data_AF-A0A7C1P7S4-F1
#
_entry.id   AF-A0A7C1P7S4-F1
#
_cell.length_a   1.000
_cell.length_b   1.000
_cell.length_c   1.000
_cell.angle_alpha   90.00
_cell.angle_beta   90.00
_cell.angle_gamma   90.00
#
_symmetry.space_group_name_H-M   'P 1'
#
loop_
_entity.id
_entity.type
_entity.pdbx_description
1 polymer ?
#
loop_
_entity_poly.entity_id
_entity_poly.type
_entity_poly.pdbx_seq_one_letter_code
_entity_poly.pdbx_strand_id
1 'polypeptide(L)'
;MHNLLTELRDSYATESEYQVLERVFSEHFRVEEQEVQTKTGKELSASSIQSPDDLEATYREKGGRSHRGYVNNLTETCDPENHLQLITKVQVEPNNTDDAQMLVDAALLHISVEPLAEVVE
;
A
#
# COMPACT_ATOMS: atom_id res chain seq x y z
N MET A 1 22.12 10.72 -8.06
CA MET A 1 20.85 11.16 -7.45
C MET A 1 21.03 12.32 -6.49
N HIS A 2 21.93 12.25 -5.50
CA HIS A 2 22.14 13.36 -4.54
C HIS A 2 22.38 14.72 -5.21
N ASN A 3 23.34 14.83 -6.15
CA ASN A 3 23.61 16.09 -6.84
C ASN A 3 22.41 16.59 -7.66
N LEU A 4 21.69 15.69 -8.32
CA LEU A 4 20.47 16.03 -9.08
C LEU A 4 19.39 16.62 -8.16
N LEU A 5 19.21 16.07 -6.95
CA LEU A 5 18.28 16.62 -5.97
C LEU A 5 18.70 18.01 -5.50
N THR A 6 20.00 18.26 -5.35
CA THR A 6 20.49 19.59 -4.96
C THR A 6 20.31 20.60 -6.09
N GLU A 7 20.75 20.27 -7.31
CA GLU A 7 20.77 21.19 -8.45
C GLU A 7 19.38 21.48 -9.03
N LEU A 8 18.47 20.50 -9.00
CA LEU A 8 17.15 20.64 -9.63
C LEU A 8 16.07 21.17 -8.68
N ARG A 9 16.34 21.26 -7.36
CA ARG A 9 15.35 21.65 -6.34
C ARG A 9 14.65 22.96 -6.69
N ASP A 10 15.42 24.01 -6.99
CA ASP A 10 14.87 25.36 -7.19
C ASP A 10 13.93 25.44 -8.41
N SER A 11 14.13 24.57 -9.39
CA SER A 11 13.36 24.56 -10.64
C SER A 11 12.24 23.52 -10.68
N TYR A 12 12.36 22.42 -9.91
CA TYR A 12 11.50 21.23 -10.06
C TYR A 12 10.88 20.72 -8.75
N ALA A 13 11.07 21.37 -7.59
CA ALA A 13 10.59 20.86 -6.30
C ALA A 13 9.08 20.52 -6.24
N THR A 14 8.27 21.20 -7.04
CA THR A 14 6.81 21.01 -7.11
C THR A 14 6.39 19.96 -8.13
N GLU A 15 7.30 19.49 -8.98
CA GLU A 15 7.01 18.47 -10.00
C GLU A 15 6.98 17.07 -9.37
N SER A 16 6.02 16.26 -9.79
CA SER A 16 5.80 14.91 -9.25
C SER A 16 7.04 14.02 -9.38
N GLU A 17 7.73 14.09 -10.50
CA GLU A 17 8.88 13.26 -10.85
C GLU A 17 10.07 13.59 -9.94
N TYR A 18 10.26 14.87 -9.62
CA TYR A 18 11.27 15.29 -8.66
C TYR A 18 10.93 14.79 -7.24
N GLN A 19 9.67 14.89 -6.84
CA GLN A 19 9.23 14.38 -5.52
C GLN A 19 9.41 12.87 -5.40
N VAL A 20 9.15 12.11 -6.47
CA VAL A 20 9.42 10.66 -6.52
C VAL A 20 10.93 10.40 -6.40
N LEU A 21 11.76 11.14 -7.12
CA LEU A 21 13.22 11.03 -6.99
C LEU A 21 13.70 11.33 -5.56
N GLU A 22 13.15 12.37 -4.93
CA GLU A 22 13.48 12.76 -3.55
C GLU A 22 13.05 11.68 -2.57
N ARG A 23 11.87 11.09 -2.76
CA ARG A 23 11.37 9.96 -1.97
C ARG A 23 12.27 8.73 -2.12
N VAL A 24 12.57 8.30 -3.35
CA VAL A 24 13.47 7.17 -3.61
C VAL A 24 14.82 7.39 -2.93
N PHE A 25 15.40 8.57 -3.06
CA PHE A 25 16.70 8.85 -2.45
C PHE A 25 16.64 8.85 -0.91
N SER A 26 15.68 9.57 -0.32
CA SER A 26 15.57 9.69 1.14
C SER A 26 15.22 8.37 1.82
N GLU A 27 14.45 7.50 1.16
CA GLU A 27 14.06 6.22 1.71
C GLU A 27 15.16 5.16 1.60
N HIS A 28 15.94 5.14 0.51
CA HIS A 28 16.94 4.09 0.24
C HIS A 28 18.40 4.48 0.52
N PHE A 29 18.69 5.77 0.67
CA PHE A 29 20.05 6.27 0.83
C PHE A 29 20.18 7.22 2.02
N ARG A 30 21.42 7.40 2.47
CA ARG A 30 21.81 8.42 3.43
C ARG A 30 23.14 9.04 3.00
N VAL A 31 23.42 10.25 3.47
CA VAL A 31 24.70 10.91 3.25
C VAL A 31 25.47 10.89 4.56
N GLU A 32 26.64 10.25 4.57
CA GLU A 32 27.56 10.17 5.70
C GLU A 32 28.96 10.53 5.22
N GLU A 33 29.68 11.39 5.96
CA GLU A 33 31.05 11.79 5.61
C GLU A 33 31.20 12.32 4.16
N GLN A 34 30.16 13.00 3.64
CA GLN A 34 30.06 13.49 2.26
C GLN A 34 29.95 12.39 1.18
N GLU A 35 29.76 11.14 1.59
CA GLU A 35 29.52 10.01 0.69
C GLU A 35 28.06 9.53 0.76
N VAL A 36 27.55 9.06 -0.37
CA VAL A 36 26.21 8.46 -0.46
C VAL A 36 26.32 6.98 -0.10
N GLN A 37 25.63 6.58 0.96
CA GLN A 37 25.57 5.20 1.42
C GLN A 37 24.17 4.62 1.18
N THR A 38 24.11 3.36 0.77
CA THR A 38 22.84 2.63 0.61
C THR A 38 22.40 2.10 1.96
N LYS A 39 21.13 2.30 2.33
CA LYS A 39 20.55 1.73 3.53
C LYS A 39 20.43 0.21 3.40
N THR A 40 20.73 -0.49 4.49
CA THR A 40 20.52 -1.93 4.61
C THR A 40 19.03 -2.24 4.79
N GLY A 41 18.63 -3.49 4.53
CA GLY A 41 17.22 -3.89 4.66
C GLY A 41 16.61 -3.64 6.05
N LYS A 42 17.42 -3.62 7.12
CA LYS A 42 16.94 -3.31 8.50
C LYS A 42 16.67 -1.83 8.73
N GLU A 43 17.22 -0.97 7.87
CA GLU A 43 17.04 0.48 7.92
C GLU A 43 15.87 0.94 7.04
N LEU A 44 15.34 0.06 6.19
CA LEU A 44 14.19 0.34 5.33
C LEU A 44 12.88 0.10 6.07
N SER A 45 11.93 1.00 5.88
CA SER A 45 10.56 0.79 6.34
C SER A 45 9.88 -0.24 5.44
N ALA A 46 8.92 -0.99 6.00
CA ALA A 46 8.01 -1.81 5.19
C ALA A 46 7.22 -0.97 4.17
N SER A 47 6.99 0.31 4.47
CA SER A 47 6.33 1.28 3.58
C SER A 47 7.26 1.96 2.58
N SER A 48 8.56 1.64 2.59
CA SER A 48 9.49 2.20 1.61
C SER A 48 9.06 1.83 0.19
N ILE A 49 9.20 2.76 -0.73
CA ILE A 49 8.89 2.64 -2.14
C ILE A 49 9.63 1.45 -2.74
N GLN A 50 8.89 0.57 -3.41
CA GLN A 50 9.46 -0.63 -4.03
C GLN A 50 9.81 -0.39 -5.51
N SER A 51 9.11 0.53 -6.17
CA SER A 51 9.35 0.92 -7.56
C SER A 51 8.99 2.40 -7.76
N PRO A 52 9.77 3.20 -8.51
CA PRO A 52 9.38 4.57 -8.85
C PRO A 52 8.12 4.64 -9.73
N ASP A 53 7.77 3.56 -10.42
CA ASP A 53 6.58 3.48 -11.28
C ASP A 53 5.30 3.09 -10.51
N ASP A 54 5.45 2.64 -9.25
CA ASP A 54 4.35 2.19 -8.39
C ASP A 54 4.59 2.67 -6.96
N LEU A 55 3.97 3.82 -6.63
CA LEU A 55 4.20 4.55 -5.39
C LEU A 55 3.47 3.94 -4.18
N GLU A 56 2.53 3.04 -4.42
CA GLU A 56 1.64 2.43 -3.42
C GLU A 56 2.08 1.01 -3.03
N ALA A 57 2.87 0.33 -3.87
CA ALA A 57 3.44 -0.98 -3.55
C ALA A 57 4.41 -0.95 -2.36
N THR A 58 4.22 -1.87 -1.40
CA THR A 58 5.01 -1.98 -0.17
C THR A 58 5.73 -3.32 -0.03
N TYR A 59 6.51 -3.46 1.05
CA TYR A 59 7.19 -4.69 1.44
C TYR A 59 6.55 -5.33 2.66
N ARG A 60 6.48 -6.68 2.69
CA ARG A 60 6.10 -7.45 3.87
C ARG A 60 6.91 -8.73 3.99
N GLU A 61 7.26 -9.10 5.21
CA GLU A 61 7.78 -10.42 5.53
C GLU A 61 6.72 -11.22 6.32
N LYS A 62 6.33 -12.38 5.81
CA LYS A 62 5.34 -13.27 6.45
C LYS A 62 5.78 -14.72 6.27
N GLY A 63 5.84 -15.48 7.37
CA GLY A 63 6.24 -16.89 7.34
C GLY A 63 7.67 -17.12 6.83
N GLY A 64 8.60 -16.19 7.11
CA GLY A 64 9.98 -16.25 6.62
C GLY A 64 10.14 -16.00 5.13
N ARG A 65 9.10 -15.49 4.45
CA ARG A 65 9.11 -15.13 3.04
C ARG A 65 8.84 -13.64 2.87
N SER A 66 9.59 -13.04 1.96
CA SER A 66 9.47 -11.64 1.57
C SER A 66 8.50 -11.48 0.40
N HIS A 67 7.65 -10.46 0.47
CA HIS A 67 6.65 -10.12 -0.52
C HIS A 67 6.74 -8.63 -0.84
N ARG A 68 6.54 -8.27 -2.12
CA ARG A 68 6.49 -6.88 -2.61
C ARG A 68 5.20 -6.66 -3.39
N GLY A 69 4.56 -5.51 -3.23
CA GLY A 69 3.31 -5.17 -3.91
C GLY A 69 2.13 -5.09 -2.94
N TYR A 70 1.05 -5.78 -3.29
CA TYR A 70 -0.28 -5.62 -2.70
C TYR A 70 -0.75 -6.89 -1.99
N VAL A 71 -1.76 -6.73 -1.14
CA VAL A 71 -2.57 -7.79 -0.56
C VAL A 71 -4.02 -7.61 -1.01
N ASN A 72 -4.67 -8.73 -1.32
CA ASN A 72 -6.08 -8.75 -1.70
C ASN A 72 -6.90 -9.38 -0.58
N ASN A 73 -8.05 -8.80 -0.26
CA ASN A 73 -9.06 -9.39 0.61
C ASN A 73 -10.35 -9.56 -0.18
N LEU A 74 -10.93 -10.76 -0.10
CA LEU A 74 -12.19 -11.10 -0.74
C LEU A 74 -13.21 -11.46 0.34
N THR A 75 -14.41 -10.89 0.25
CA THR A 75 -15.55 -11.30 1.06
C THR A 75 -16.53 -12.04 0.16
N GLU A 76 -17.02 -13.18 0.64
CA GLU A 76 -17.98 -14.01 -0.08
C GLU A 76 -19.13 -14.44 0.82
N THR A 77 -20.27 -14.76 0.22
CA THR A 77 -21.31 -15.52 0.92
C THR A 77 -20.82 -16.95 1.16
N CYS A 78 -21.14 -17.52 2.32
CA CYS A 78 -20.66 -18.85 2.71
C CYS A 78 -21.74 -19.71 3.39
N ASP A 79 -23.01 -19.45 3.06
CA ASP A 79 -24.16 -20.23 3.58
C ASP A 79 -24.25 -21.60 2.89
N PRO A 80 -24.16 -22.73 3.61
CA PRO A 80 -24.23 -24.07 3.02
C PRO A 80 -25.50 -24.35 2.21
N GLU A 81 -26.63 -23.70 2.54
CA GLU A 81 -27.91 -23.86 1.85
C GLU A 81 -28.01 -22.96 0.61
N ASN A 82 -27.09 -22.00 0.45
CA ASN A 82 -27.04 -21.13 -0.71
C ASN A 82 -26.31 -21.83 -1.88
N HIS A 83 -27.08 -22.31 -2.84
CA HIS A 83 -26.56 -22.96 -4.06
C HIS A 83 -25.68 -22.04 -4.95
N LEU A 84 -25.71 -20.71 -4.75
CA LEU A 84 -24.89 -19.76 -5.48
C LEU A 84 -24.14 -18.83 -4.52
N GLN A 85 -22.86 -19.10 -4.30
CA GLN A 85 -22.00 -18.20 -3.53
C GLN A 85 -21.52 -17.03 -4.38
N LEU A 86 -21.52 -15.83 -3.80
CA LEU A 86 -21.14 -14.59 -4.47
C LEU A 86 -19.98 -13.93 -3.74
N ILE A 87 -19.02 -13.43 -4.50
CA ILE A 87 -18.04 -12.46 -3.98
C ILE A 87 -18.79 -11.14 -3.78
N THR A 88 -18.93 -10.71 -2.53
CA THR A 88 -19.66 -9.50 -2.14
C THR A 88 -18.74 -8.28 -2.04
N LYS A 89 -17.43 -8.49 -1.85
CA LYS A 89 -16.45 -7.41 -1.81
C LYS A 89 -15.06 -7.85 -2.25
N VAL A 90 -14.37 -6.95 -2.95
CA VAL A 90 -12.96 -7.05 -3.32
C VAL A 90 -12.24 -5.83 -2.76
N GLN A 91 -11.15 -6.05 -2.04
CA GLN A 91 -10.25 -5.00 -1.55
C GLN A 91 -8.84 -5.31 -2.01
N VAL A 92 -8.11 -4.27 -2.43
CA VAL A 92 -6.71 -4.32 -2.80
C VAL A 92 -6.02 -3.22 -2.02
N GLU A 93 -5.03 -3.59 -1.22
CA GLU A 93 -4.32 -2.66 -0.34
C GLU A 93 -2.81 -2.91 -0.43
N PRO A 94 -1.96 -1.95 -0.04
CA PRO A 94 -0.54 -2.20 0.17
C PRO A 94 -0.33 -3.44 1.05
N ASN A 95 0.64 -4.29 0.70
CA ASN A 95 0.75 -5.60 1.38
C ASN A 95 1.10 -5.52 2.86
N ASN A 96 1.54 -4.36 3.36
CA ASN A 96 1.80 -4.10 4.78
C ASN A 96 0.55 -3.67 5.56
N THR A 97 -0.61 -3.54 4.91
CA THR A 97 -1.90 -3.32 5.55
C THR A 97 -2.31 -4.52 6.42
N ASP A 98 -2.87 -4.22 7.59
CA ASP A 98 -3.36 -5.20 8.56
C ASP A 98 -4.68 -5.82 8.06
N ASP A 99 -4.81 -7.15 8.13
CA ASP A 99 -6.00 -7.85 7.68
C ASP A 99 -7.22 -7.56 8.57
N ALA A 100 -7.02 -7.29 9.86
CA ALA A 100 -8.08 -6.84 10.76
C ALA A 100 -8.62 -5.47 10.35
N GLN A 101 -7.77 -4.55 9.87
CA GLN A 101 -8.21 -3.25 9.37
C GLN A 101 -9.04 -3.42 8.10
N MET A 102 -8.57 -4.26 7.16
CA MET A 102 -9.33 -4.55 5.93
C MET A 102 -10.71 -5.13 6.24
N LEU A 103 -10.84 -5.96 7.27
CA LEU A 103 -12.12 -6.50 7.73
C LEU A 103 -13.05 -5.42 8.28
N VAL A 104 -12.53 -4.50 9.10
CA VAL A 104 -13.31 -3.36 9.61
C VAL A 104 -13.84 -2.50 8.45
N ASP A 105 -12.99 -2.19 7.48
CA ASP A 105 -13.36 -1.40 6.29
C ASP A 105 -14.37 -2.16 5.39
N ALA A 106 -14.32 -3.49 5.40
CA ALA A 106 -15.33 -4.33 4.75
C ALA A 106 -16.70 -4.22 5.44
N ALA A 107 -16.73 -4.29 6.78
CA ALA A 107 -17.95 -4.28 7.58
C ALA A 107 -18.63 -2.91 7.65
N LEU A 108 -17.87 -1.80 7.76
CA LEU A 108 -18.43 -0.44 7.86
C LEU A 108 -19.28 -0.04 6.65
N LEU A 109 -18.91 -0.51 5.46
CA LEU A 109 -19.68 -0.30 4.23
C LEU A 109 -21.06 -1.01 4.28
N HIS A 110 -21.17 -2.14 4.98
CA HIS A 110 -22.42 -2.89 5.13
C HIS A 110 -23.32 -2.39 6.27
N ILE A 111 -22.79 -1.59 7.20
CA ILE A 111 -23.61 -0.94 8.24
C ILE A 111 -24.24 0.36 7.72
N SER A 112 -23.69 0.91 6.64
CA SER A 112 -24.13 2.16 6.01
C SER A 112 -25.28 1.98 5.01
N VAL A 113 -25.72 0.75 4.74
CA VAL A 113 -26.89 0.48 3.90
C VAL A 113 -28.12 0.54 4.80
N GLU A 114 -28.99 1.52 4.58
CA GLU A 114 -30.33 1.50 5.18
C GLU A 114 -31.00 0.15 4.89
N PRO A 115 -31.72 -0.45 5.86
CA PRO A 115 -32.41 -1.70 5.62
C PRO A 115 -33.35 -1.49 4.43
N LEU A 116 -33.22 -2.32 3.40
CA LEU A 116 -34.24 -2.45 2.35
C LEU A 116 -35.55 -2.75 3.07
N ALA A 117 -36.41 -1.75 3.17
CA ALA A 117 -37.73 -1.89 3.74
C ALA A 117 -38.40 -3.08 3.07
N GLU A 118 -38.84 -4.05 3.89
CA GLU A 118 -39.68 -5.16 3.44
C GLU A 118 -40.81 -4.58 2.58
N VAL A 119 -40.80 -4.91 1.29
CA VAL A 119 -41.97 -4.71 0.44
C VAL A 119 -42.96 -5.78 0.89
N VAL A 120 -43.82 -5.38 1.82
CA VAL A 120 -44.98 -6.13 2.26
C VAL A 120 -45.94 -6.22 1.07
N GLU A 121 -46.18 -7.43 0.56
CA GLU A 121 -47.40 -7.79 -0.16
C GLU A 121 -48.34 -8.58 0.75
#